data_AF-A0A9E2X9P7-F1
#
_entry.id   AF-A0A9E2X9P7-F1
#
_cell.length_a   1.000
_cell.length_b   1.000
_cell.length_c   1.000
_cell.angle_alpha   90.00
_cell.angle_beta   90.00
_cell.angle_gamma   90.00
#
_symmetry.space_group_name_H-M   'P 1'
#
loop_
_entity.id
_entity.type
_entity.pdbx_description
1 polymer ?
#
loop_
_entity_poly.entity_id
_entity_poly.type
_entity_poly.pdbx_seq_one_letter_code
_entity_poly.pdbx_strand_id
1 'polypeptide(L)'
;MAELPGKDLARELIDKSRAESRSTPVEALISTVRERGISRDRAHRLNGRLWTLERMFYYIYGGWGQGLEMNDFPPSVKYLFSKQIVDESTHEMLYLDAQLKKGFVATQKDAFRHPYGHFALDSALAYYVFSLRNLATYPHSIRIAALNLGPKIIELGWMEGLAEAMADTEVKGLFESQFVENRSHVNMGRRVVEEFVSKP
;
A
#
# COMPACT_ATOMS: atom_id res chain seq x y z
N MET A 1 25.57 -20.00 6.48
CA MET A 1 24.63 -19.33 5.55
C MET A 1 25.47 -18.39 4.69
N ALA A 2 25.27 -18.38 3.37
CA ALA A 2 25.95 -17.42 2.50
C ALA A 2 25.52 -15.99 2.87
N GLU A 3 26.46 -15.06 2.87
CA GLU A 3 26.17 -13.64 3.07
C GLU A 3 25.49 -13.09 1.80
N LEU A 4 24.32 -12.47 1.99
CA LEU A 4 23.53 -11.92 0.88
C LEU A 4 24.04 -10.51 0.55
N PRO A 5 24.32 -10.20 -0.73
CA PRO A 5 25.01 -8.96 -1.13
C PRO A 5 24.26 -7.68 -0.77
N GLY A 6 22.93 -7.72 -0.71
CA GLY A 6 22.11 -6.56 -0.37
C GLY A 6 21.65 -6.48 1.08
N LYS A 7 22.18 -7.31 1.98
CA LYS A 7 21.68 -7.41 3.37
C LYS A 7 21.73 -6.09 4.14
N ASP A 8 22.87 -5.40 4.10
CA ASP A 8 23.03 -4.15 4.83
C ASP A 8 22.24 -3.01 4.19
N LEU A 9 22.19 -2.97 2.85
CA LEU A 9 21.34 -2.01 2.12
C LEU A 9 19.86 -2.22 2.44
N ALA A 10 19.38 -3.46 2.47
CA ALA A 10 17.98 -3.75 2.81
C ALA A 10 17.65 -3.24 4.23
N ARG A 11 18.56 -3.42 5.18
CA ARG A 11 18.40 -2.88 6.54
C ARG A 11 18.36 -1.36 6.54
N GLU A 12 19.32 -0.71 5.86
CA GLU A 12 19.38 0.75 5.75
C GLU A 12 18.07 1.33 5.20
N LEU A 13 17.56 0.77 4.09
CA LEU A 13 16.32 1.21 3.45
C LEU A 13 15.11 1.02 4.38
N ILE A 14 15.01 -0.13 5.05
CA ILE A 14 13.94 -0.40 6.02
C ILE A 14 13.97 0.60 7.17
N ASP A 15 15.14 0.83 7.75
CA ASP A 15 15.29 1.72 8.91
C ASP A 15 14.99 3.17 8.53
N LYS A 16 15.42 3.60 7.34
CA LYS A 16 15.08 4.91 6.78
C LYS A 16 13.57 5.08 6.62
N SER A 17 12.89 4.14 5.96
CA SER A 17 11.45 4.28 5.74
C SER A 17 10.60 4.13 7.02
N ARG A 18 11.08 3.38 8.02
CA ARG A 18 10.49 3.37 9.37
C ARG A 18 10.67 4.69 10.11
N ALA A 19 11.81 5.36 9.93
CA ALA A 19 12.00 6.69 10.49
C ALA A 19 11.07 7.71 9.80
N GLU A 20 10.97 7.64 8.47
CA GLU A 20 10.10 8.49 7.67
C GLU A 20 8.61 8.30 8.00
N SER A 21 8.16 7.06 8.27
CA SER A 21 6.75 6.77 8.58
C SER A 21 6.23 7.60 9.76
N ARG A 22 7.10 7.83 10.75
CA ARG A 22 6.83 8.62 11.97
C ARG A 22 6.88 10.13 11.76
N SER A 23 7.19 10.58 10.56
CA SER A 23 7.28 12.00 10.19
C SER A 23 6.23 12.41 9.16
N THR A 24 5.31 11.50 8.80
CA THR A 24 4.26 11.79 7.85
C THR A 24 3.12 12.59 8.49
N PRO A 25 2.34 13.34 7.69
CA PRO A 25 1.12 14.00 8.19
C PRO A 25 0.09 13.04 8.81
N VAL A 26 0.21 11.72 8.59
CA VAL A 26 -0.70 10.72 9.16
C VAL A 26 -0.50 10.59 10.67
N GLU A 27 0.67 10.92 11.21
CA GLU A 27 0.89 10.93 12.68
C GLU A 27 -0.02 11.93 13.40
N ALA A 28 -0.27 13.08 12.77
CA ALA A 28 -1.22 14.06 13.29
C ALA A 28 -2.66 13.53 13.25
N LEU A 29 -3.01 12.74 12.21
CA LEU A 29 -4.29 12.06 12.14
C LEU A 29 -4.40 10.99 13.24
N ILE A 30 -3.40 10.13 13.41
CA ILE A 30 -3.36 9.09 14.46
C ILE A 30 -3.54 9.72 15.84
N SER A 31 -2.82 10.80 16.13
CA SER A 31 -2.94 11.52 17.40
C SER A 31 -4.35 12.10 17.59
N THR A 32 -4.93 12.69 16.54
CA THR A 32 -6.31 13.20 16.57
C THR A 32 -7.32 12.08 16.83
N VAL A 33 -7.17 10.93 16.16
CA VAL A 33 -8.06 9.77 16.34
C VAL A 33 -7.94 9.22 17.76
N ARG A 34 -6.73 9.15 18.32
CA ARG A 34 -6.49 8.68 19.68
C ARG A 34 -7.14 9.59 20.72
N GLU A 35 -7.02 10.91 20.57
CA GLU A 35 -7.52 11.88 21.55
C GLU A 35 -9.02 12.14 21.45
N ARG A 36 -9.55 12.20 20.22
CA ARG A 36 -10.91 12.73 19.96
C ARG A 36 -11.79 11.78 19.18
N GLY A 37 -11.28 10.60 18.81
CA GLY A 37 -11.93 9.71 17.87
C GLY A 37 -11.95 10.26 16.44
N ILE A 38 -12.63 9.53 15.56
CA ILE A 38 -12.87 9.96 14.18
C ILE A 38 -14.36 10.21 13.97
N SER A 39 -14.71 11.36 13.42
CA SER A 39 -16.09 11.63 13.00
C SER A 39 -16.47 10.71 11.84
N ARG A 40 -17.76 10.39 11.70
CA ARG A 40 -18.30 9.60 10.58
C ARG A 40 -17.85 10.12 9.20
N ASP A 41 -17.93 11.43 8.97
CA ASP A 41 -17.52 12.03 7.70
C ASP A 41 -16.02 11.84 7.42
N ARG A 42 -15.14 12.11 8.40
CA ARG A 42 -13.71 11.84 8.27
C ARG A 42 -13.38 10.37 8.04
N ALA A 43 -14.10 9.45 8.68
CA ALA A 43 -13.93 8.02 8.46
C ALA A 43 -14.33 7.62 7.03
N HIS A 44 -15.46 8.15 6.53
CA HIS A 44 -15.87 7.97 5.14
C HIS A 44 -14.83 8.57 4.18
N ARG A 45 -14.31 9.77 4.46
CA ARG A 45 -13.27 10.39 3.63
C ARG A 45 -12.01 9.55 3.59
N LEU A 46 -11.53 9.06 4.74
CA LEU A 46 -10.35 8.21 4.81
C LEU A 46 -10.54 6.92 4.01
N ASN A 47 -11.62 6.18 4.29
CA ASN A 47 -11.92 4.92 3.62
C ASN A 47 -12.13 5.13 2.10
N GLY A 48 -12.97 6.09 1.69
CA GLY A 48 -13.24 6.34 0.27
C GLY A 48 -11.99 6.75 -0.51
N ARG A 49 -11.06 7.50 0.12
CA ARG A 49 -9.80 7.88 -0.52
C ARG A 49 -8.83 6.71 -0.63
N LEU A 50 -8.74 5.85 0.38
CA LEU A 50 -7.95 4.62 0.32
C LEU A 50 -8.53 3.65 -0.72
N TRP A 51 -9.84 3.45 -0.74
CA TRP A 51 -10.50 2.69 -1.81
C TRP A 51 -10.19 3.23 -3.21
N THR A 52 -10.20 4.55 -3.37
CA THR A 52 -9.83 5.18 -4.64
C THR A 52 -8.38 4.89 -5.02
N LEU A 53 -7.47 4.89 -4.04
CA LEU A 53 -6.06 4.56 -4.25
C LEU A 53 -5.87 3.09 -4.64
N GLU A 54 -6.46 2.16 -3.90
CA GLU A 54 -6.37 0.71 -4.16
C GLU A 54 -6.83 0.35 -5.58
N ARG A 55 -7.94 0.93 -6.04
CA ARG A 55 -8.39 0.77 -7.43
C ARG A 55 -7.33 1.16 -8.45
N MET A 56 -6.51 2.16 -8.14
CA MET A 56 -5.46 2.62 -9.05
C MET A 56 -4.24 1.70 -9.05
N PHE A 57 -4.00 0.94 -7.96
CA PHE A 57 -2.92 -0.04 -7.91
C PHE A 57 -3.10 -1.17 -8.93
N TYR A 58 -4.35 -1.60 -9.20
CA TYR A 58 -4.61 -2.55 -10.29
C TYR A 58 -4.05 -2.06 -11.64
N TYR A 59 -4.26 -0.78 -11.97
CA TYR A 59 -3.75 -0.19 -13.21
C TYR A 59 -2.22 -0.05 -13.22
N ILE A 60 -1.61 0.24 -12.08
CA ILE A 60 -0.15 0.36 -11.94
C ILE A 60 0.50 -1.02 -12.08
N TYR A 61 0.08 -1.99 -11.25
CA TYR A 61 0.68 -3.31 -11.23
C TYR A 61 0.35 -4.14 -12.47
N GLY A 62 -0.83 -3.98 -13.05
CA GLY A 62 -1.17 -4.57 -14.35
C GLY A 62 -0.20 -4.13 -15.43
N GLY A 63 0.15 -2.83 -15.48
CA GLY A 63 1.17 -2.31 -16.38
C GLY A 63 2.58 -2.83 -16.08
N TRP A 64 2.93 -3.00 -14.80
CA TRP A 64 4.24 -3.52 -14.42
C TRP A 64 4.40 -5.02 -14.71
N GLY A 65 3.33 -5.80 -14.60
CA GLY A 65 3.32 -7.23 -14.84
C GLY A 65 3.49 -7.60 -16.31
N GLN A 66 3.06 -6.74 -17.24
CA GLN A 66 3.18 -6.95 -18.69
C GLN A 66 4.63 -7.00 -19.19
N GLY A 67 5.62 -6.60 -18.38
CA GLY A 67 7.05 -6.64 -18.73
C GLY A 67 7.88 -7.65 -17.92
N LEU A 68 7.25 -8.59 -17.19
CA LEU A 68 7.97 -9.68 -16.52
C LEU A 68 8.26 -10.81 -17.52
N GLU A 69 9.32 -10.69 -18.32
CA GLU A 69 9.73 -11.76 -19.24
C GLU A 69 10.05 -13.06 -18.49
N MET A 70 9.80 -14.23 -19.12
CA MET A 70 9.89 -15.54 -18.45
C MET A 70 11.24 -15.82 -17.75
N ASN A 71 12.33 -15.12 -18.11
CA ASN A 71 13.68 -15.42 -17.65
C ASN A 71 14.35 -14.34 -16.78
N ASP A 72 13.75 -13.17 -16.57
CA ASP A 72 14.42 -12.05 -15.86
C ASP A 72 14.53 -12.27 -14.35
N PHE A 73 13.59 -13.03 -13.78
CA PHE A 73 13.53 -13.34 -12.36
C PHE A 73 13.24 -14.82 -12.11
N PRO A 74 13.74 -15.38 -10.99
CA PRO A 74 13.33 -16.71 -10.60
C PRO A 74 11.82 -16.77 -10.36
N PRO A 75 11.18 -17.94 -10.57
CA PRO A 75 9.75 -18.12 -10.37
C PRO A 75 9.22 -17.63 -9.02
N SER A 76 10.05 -17.65 -7.97
CA SER A 76 9.71 -17.17 -6.63
C SER A 76 9.38 -15.67 -6.58
N VAL A 77 10.14 -14.82 -7.28
CA VAL A 77 9.88 -13.37 -7.30
C VAL A 77 8.59 -13.08 -8.07
N LYS A 78 8.37 -13.80 -9.17
CA LYS A 78 7.12 -13.68 -9.96
C LYS A 78 5.91 -14.11 -9.16
N TYR A 79 6.00 -15.24 -8.46
CA TYR A 79 4.96 -15.69 -7.55
C TYR A 79 4.62 -14.64 -6.50
N LEU A 80 5.62 -14.04 -5.84
CA LEU A 80 5.40 -13.03 -4.82
C LEU A 80 4.79 -11.75 -5.39
N PHE A 81 5.22 -11.30 -6.58
CA PHE A 81 4.65 -10.13 -7.24
C PHE A 81 3.21 -10.39 -7.69
N SER A 82 2.92 -11.54 -8.29
CA SER A 82 1.55 -11.95 -8.65
C SER A 82 0.66 -12.05 -7.42
N LYS A 83 1.18 -12.57 -6.30
CA LYS A 83 0.45 -12.58 -5.03
C LYS A 83 0.12 -11.15 -4.57
N GLN A 84 1.08 -10.22 -4.61
CA GLN A 84 0.81 -8.82 -4.24
C GLN A 84 -0.34 -8.22 -5.06
N ILE A 85 -0.42 -8.48 -6.37
CA ILE A 85 -1.54 -8.01 -7.21
C ILE A 85 -2.89 -8.54 -6.69
N VAL A 86 -2.94 -9.80 -6.28
CA VAL A 86 -4.16 -10.43 -5.74
C VAL A 86 -4.53 -9.83 -4.38
N ASP A 87 -3.53 -9.65 -3.50
CA ASP A 87 -3.74 -9.06 -2.18
C ASP A 87 -4.32 -7.64 -2.31
N GLU A 88 -3.74 -6.79 -3.17
CA GLU A 88 -4.15 -5.39 -3.34
C GLU A 88 -5.54 -5.28 -4.02
N SER A 89 -5.85 -6.20 -4.93
CA SER A 89 -7.21 -6.31 -5.50
C SER A 89 -8.24 -6.72 -4.42
N THR A 90 -7.80 -7.50 -3.43
CA THR A 90 -8.65 -7.87 -2.29
C THR A 90 -8.82 -6.69 -1.34
N HIS A 91 -7.78 -5.88 -1.12
CA HIS A 91 -7.83 -4.65 -0.31
C HIS A 91 -8.86 -3.66 -0.86
N GLU A 92 -8.88 -3.45 -2.18
CA GLU A 92 -9.91 -2.65 -2.84
C GLU A 92 -11.33 -3.08 -2.41
N MET A 93 -11.62 -4.38 -2.50
CA MET A 93 -12.93 -4.92 -2.18
C MET A 93 -13.26 -4.78 -0.69
N LEU A 94 -12.28 -4.95 0.20
CA LEU A 94 -12.46 -4.75 1.64
C LEU A 94 -12.85 -3.31 1.98
N TYR A 95 -12.20 -2.31 1.36
CA TYR A 95 -12.57 -0.91 1.57
C TYR A 95 -13.99 -0.62 1.07
N LEU A 96 -14.36 -1.12 -0.12
CA LEU A 96 -15.71 -0.95 -0.65
C LEU A 96 -16.79 -1.60 0.25
N ASP A 97 -16.55 -2.84 0.68
CA ASP A 97 -17.44 -3.57 1.59
C ASP A 97 -17.61 -2.81 2.90
N ALA A 98 -16.53 -2.25 3.45
CA ALA A 98 -16.59 -1.45 4.66
C ALA A 98 -17.44 -0.18 4.47
N GLN A 99 -17.35 0.50 3.31
CA GLN A 99 -18.20 1.65 3.02
C GLN A 99 -19.69 1.29 2.98
N LEU A 100 -20.02 0.14 2.39
CA LEU A 100 -21.39 -0.38 2.32
C LEU A 100 -21.92 -0.79 3.71
N LYS A 101 -21.15 -1.58 4.46
CA LYS A 101 -21.52 -2.06 5.80
C LYS A 101 -21.72 -0.91 6.78
N LYS A 102 -20.87 0.13 6.72
CA LYS A 102 -21.01 1.35 7.52
C LYS A 102 -22.15 2.26 7.09
N GLY A 103 -22.76 2.00 5.94
CA GLY A 103 -23.74 2.89 5.31
C GLY A 103 -23.16 4.25 4.94
N PHE A 104 -21.85 4.32 4.67
CA PHE A 104 -21.25 5.55 4.11
C PHE A 104 -21.82 5.86 2.73
N VAL A 105 -22.13 4.80 1.99
CA VAL A 105 -22.83 4.81 0.71
C VAL A 105 -23.84 3.65 0.70
N ALA A 106 -24.94 3.81 -0.04
CA ALA A 106 -25.98 2.78 -0.12
C ALA A 106 -25.65 1.69 -1.17
N THR A 107 -24.97 2.07 -2.24
CA THR A 107 -24.59 1.16 -3.33
C THR A 107 -23.15 1.39 -3.77
N GLN A 108 -22.56 0.40 -4.45
CA GLN A 108 -21.25 0.56 -5.09
C GLN A 108 -21.26 1.72 -6.08
N LYS A 109 -22.35 1.91 -6.83
CA LYS A 109 -22.50 3.03 -7.77
C LYS A 109 -22.37 4.38 -7.07
N ASP A 110 -22.88 4.49 -5.85
CA ASP A 110 -22.77 5.71 -5.05
C ASP A 110 -21.33 5.94 -4.58
N ALA A 111 -20.59 4.88 -4.25
CA ALA A 111 -19.16 4.99 -3.96
C ALA A 111 -18.39 5.65 -5.11
N PHE A 112 -18.60 5.21 -6.36
CA PHE A 112 -17.96 5.80 -7.55
C PHE A 112 -18.34 7.27 -7.79
N ARG A 113 -19.55 7.66 -7.41
CA ARG A 113 -20.07 9.02 -7.60
C ARG A 113 -19.73 9.97 -6.45
N HIS A 114 -19.41 9.42 -5.28
CA HIS A 114 -19.15 10.21 -4.09
C HIS A 114 -17.83 11.00 -4.26
N PRO A 115 -17.75 12.26 -3.80
CA PRO A 115 -16.51 13.05 -3.88
C PRO A 115 -15.28 12.37 -3.26
N TYR A 116 -15.49 11.53 -2.23
CA TYR A 116 -14.42 10.77 -1.58
C TYR A 116 -13.96 9.54 -2.38
N GLY A 117 -14.83 8.96 -3.22
CA GLY A 117 -14.53 7.82 -4.10
C GLY A 117 -14.13 8.22 -5.53
N HIS A 118 -14.12 9.52 -5.83
CA HIS A 118 -13.81 10.04 -7.16
C HIS A 118 -12.30 10.24 -7.36
N PHE A 119 -11.79 9.72 -8.49
CA PHE A 119 -10.43 9.98 -8.96
C PHE A 119 -10.42 11.20 -9.88
N ALA A 120 -9.72 12.27 -9.46
CA ALA A 120 -9.53 13.48 -10.23
C ALA A 120 -8.09 13.56 -10.75
N LEU A 121 -7.91 13.88 -12.04
CA LEU A 121 -6.59 13.94 -12.68
C LEU A 121 -5.70 15.05 -12.10
N ASP A 122 -6.28 16.18 -11.71
CA ASP A 122 -5.57 17.26 -11.02
C ASP A 122 -5.71 17.08 -9.50
N SER A 123 -5.01 16.08 -8.97
CA SER A 123 -5.02 15.79 -7.53
C SER A 123 -3.71 15.18 -7.04
N ALA A 124 -3.45 15.31 -5.74
CA ALA A 124 -2.32 14.64 -5.09
C ALA A 124 -2.36 13.11 -5.29
N LEU A 125 -3.56 12.52 -5.37
CA LEU A 125 -3.73 11.10 -5.65
C LEU A 125 -3.27 10.75 -7.07
N ALA A 126 -3.65 11.55 -8.05
CA ALA A 126 -3.20 11.35 -9.43
C ALA A 126 -1.68 11.53 -9.55
N TYR A 127 -1.10 12.54 -8.89
CA TYR A 127 0.35 12.71 -8.83
C TYR A 127 1.07 11.48 -8.25
N TYR A 128 0.55 10.92 -7.15
CA TYR A 128 1.08 9.68 -6.56
C TYR A 128 0.98 8.50 -7.54
N VAL A 129 -0.19 8.29 -8.14
CA VAL A 129 -0.44 7.20 -9.09
C VAL A 129 0.48 7.30 -10.32
N PHE A 130 0.66 8.49 -10.89
CA PHE A 130 1.55 8.70 -12.03
C PHE A 130 3.03 8.54 -11.65
N SER A 131 3.42 8.95 -10.45
CA SER A 131 4.77 8.75 -9.94
C SER A 131 5.10 7.26 -9.80
N LEU A 132 4.16 6.47 -9.26
CA LEU A 132 4.30 5.01 -9.22
C LEU A 132 4.32 4.43 -10.62
N ARG A 133 3.41 4.81 -11.51
CA ARG A 133 3.45 4.33 -12.91
C ARG A 133 4.82 4.56 -13.57
N ASN A 134 5.46 5.69 -13.28
CA ASN A 134 6.79 6.01 -13.82
C ASN A 134 7.90 5.07 -13.31
N LEU A 135 7.73 4.41 -12.16
CA LEU A 135 8.68 3.39 -11.68
C LEU A 135 8.79 2.20 -12.64
N ALA A 136 7.82 2.00 -13.54
CA ALA A 136 7.90 0.99 -14.60
C ALA A 136 9.12 1.17 -15.53
N THR A 137 9.71 2.37 -15.56
CA THR A 137 10.92 2.66 -16.36
C THR A 137 12.21 2.09 -15.76
N TYR A 138 12.17 1.66 -14.50
CA TYR A 138 13.31 1.07 -13.81
C TYR A 138 13.27 -0.47 -13.87
N PRO A 139 14.43 -1.14 -13.69
CA PRO A 139 14.46 -2.59 -13.53
C PRO A 139 13.49 -3.05 -12.43
N HIS A 140 12.90 -4.24 -12.63
CA HIS A 140 11.94 -4.84 -11.70
C HIS A 140 12.49 -4.92 -10.26
N SER A 141 13.77 -5.24 -10.10
CA SER A 141 14.44 -5.30 -8.78
C SER A 141 14.36 -3.95 -8.06
N ILE A 142 14.64 -2.85 -8.77
CA ILE A 142 14.59 -1.49 -8.26
C ILE A 142 13.16 -1.07 -7.94
N ARG A 143 12.19 -1.27 -8.84
CA ARG A 143 10.81 -0.82 -8.59
C ARG A 143 10.10 -1.64 -7.50
N ILE A 144 10.33 -2.95 -7.43
CA ILE A 144 9.78 -3.80 -6.35
C ILE A 144 10.41 -3.39 -5.01
N ALA A 145 11.72 -3.16 -4.97
CA ALA A 145 12.40 -2.66 -3.76
C ALA A 145 11.87 -1.28 -3.35
N ALA A 146 11.78 -0.33 -4.28
CA ALA A 146 11.35 1.04 -4.02
C ALA A 146 9.91 1.08 -3.47
N LEU A 147 9.00 0.28 -4.04
CA LEU A 147 7.62 0.17 -3.56
C LEU A 147 7.55 -0.48 -2.17
N ASN A 148 8.18 -1.65 -2.01
CA ASN A 148 7.94 -2.50 -0.85
C ASN A 148 8.79 -2.15 0.38
N LEU A 149 9.95 -1.52 0.18
CA LEU A 149 10.76 -0.97 1.27
C LEU A 149 10.53 0.52 1.52
N GLY A 150 9.81 1.22 0.64
CA GLY A 150 9.42 2.61 0.83
C GLY A 150 7.95 2.71 1.24
N PRO A 151 7.03 3.02 0.30
CA PRO A 151 5.61 3.23 0.59
C PRO A 151 4.94 2.13 1.42
N LYS A 152 5.22 0.84 1.19
CA LYS A 152 4.58 -0.25 1.98
C LYS A 152 5.00 -0.28 3.45
N ILE A 153 6.23 0.14 3.77
CA ILE A 153 6.66 0.28 5.18
C ILE A 153 5.94 1.46 5.84
N ILE A 154 5.86 2.58 5.13
CA ILE A 154 5.13 3.76 5.61
C ILE A 154 3.65 3.43 5.81
N GLU A 155 3.07 2.73 4.85
CA GLU A 155 1.69 2.23 4.86
C GLU A 155 1.40 1.36 6.06
N LEU A 156 2.19 0.30 6.23
CA LEU A 156 2.05 -0.59 7.38
C LEU A 156 2.14 0.18 8.70
N GLY A 157 3.10 1.10 8.82
CA GLY A 157 3.30 1.88 10.04
C GLY A 157 2.08 2.73 10.40
N TRP A 158 1.50 3.45 9.44
CA TRP A 158 0.32 4.25 9.75
C TRP A 158 -0.95 3.42 9.90
N MET A 159 -1.09 2.30 9.19
CA MET A 159 -2.22 1.38 9.36
C MET A 159 -2.24 0.76 10.76
N GLU A 160 -1.08 0.30 11.24
CA GLU A 160 -0.93 -0.20 12.61
C GLU A 160 -1.25 0.90 13.63
N GLY A 161 -0.71 2.10 13.45
CA GLY A 161 -0.98 3.25 14.33
C GLY A 161 -2.43 3.70 14.34
N LEU A 162 -3.11 3.72 13.19
CA LEU A 162 -4.53 4.03 13.10
C LEU A 162 -5.39 2.94 13.73
N ALA A 163 -5.10 1.66 13.48
CA ALA A 163 -5.85 0.56 14.08
C ALA A 163 -5.74 0.56 15.61
N GLU A 164 -4.55 0.87 16.15
CA GLU A 164 -4.34 1.02 17.59
C GLU A 164 -5.15 2.19 18.17
N ALA A 165 -5.19 3.32 17.47
CA ALA A 165 -5.91 4.51 17.91
C ALA A 165 -7.44 4.42 17.72
N MET A 166 -7.93 3.55 16.83
CA MET A 166 -9.32 3.49 16.41
C MET A 166 -10.21 2.74 17.42
N ALA A 167 -11.20 3.43 17.98
CA ALA A 167 -12.22 2.81 18.83
C ALA A 167 -13.31 2.06 18.04
N ASP A 168 -13.57 2.48 16.80
CA ASP A 168 -14.54 1.81 15.92
C ASP A 168 -13.98 0.46 15.47
N THR A 169 -14.54 -0.63 15.99
CA THR A 169 -14.05 -2.00 15.78
C THR A 169 -14.14 -2.46 14.34
N GLU A 170 -15.09 -1.96 13.55
CA GLU A 170 -15.21 -2.33 12.14
C GLU A 170 -14.15 -1.61 11.29
N VAL A 171 -13.93 -0.31 11.52
CA VAL A 171 -12.87 0.44 10.82
C VAL A 171 -11.48 -0.04 11.25
N LYS A 172 -11.33 -0.38 12.54
CA LYS A 172 -10.12 -1.04 13.05
C LYS A 172 -9.87 -2.37 12.34
N GLY A 173 -10.87 -3.24 12.30
CA GLY A 173 -10.77 -4.56 11.68
C GLY A 173 -10.45 -4.51 10.18
N LEU A 174 -10.87 -3.45 9.49
CA LEU A 174 -10.48 -3.19 8.10
C LEU A 174 -8.98 -2.99 7.94
N PHE A 175 -8.31 -2.26 8.85
CA PHE A 175 -6.86 -2.09 8.78
C PHE A 175 -6.13 -3.36 9.22
N GLU A 176 -6.57 -3.99 10.31
CA GLU A 176 -5.92 -5.18 10.88
C GLU A 176 -5.93 -6.38 9.92
N SER A 177 -6.98 -6.53 9.11
CA SER A 177 -7.10 -7.64 8.16
C SER A 177 -6.00 -7.67 7.09
N GLN A 178 -5.35 -6.53 6.84
CA GLN A 178 -4.35 -6.36 5.79
C GLN A 178 -2.90 -6.42 6.32
N PHE A 179 -2.70 -6.50 7.64
CA PHE A 179 -1.35 -6.42 8.24
C PHE A 179 -0.42 -7.54 7.77
N VAL A 180 -0.92 -8.77 7.71
CA VAL A 180 -0.11 -9.94 7.33
C VAL A 180 0.34 -9.82 5.87
N GLU A 181 -0.54 -9.33 5.00
CA GLU A 181 -0.27 -9.15 3.57
C GLU A 181 0.72 -8.01 3.35
N ASN A 182 0.52 -6.84 3.96
CA ASN A 182 1.47 -5.73 3.85
C ASN A 182 2.85 -6.08 4.45
N ARG A 183 2.92 -6.83 5.56
CA ARG A 183 4.19 -7.38 6.07
C ARG A 183 4.84 -8.36 5.08
N SER A 184 4.03 -9.17 4.40
CA SER A 184 4.51 -10.06 3.34
C SER A 184 5.10 -9.28 2.17
N HIS A 185 4.51 -8.15 1.78
CA HIS A 185 5.02 -7.28 0.72
C HIS A 185 6.36 -6.65 1.11
N VAL A 186 6.48 -6.14 2.34
CA VAL A 186 7.75 -5.63 2.89
C VAL A 186 8.83 -6.71 2.86
N ASN A 187 8.50 -7.94 3.28
CA ASN A 187 9.43 -9.07 3.23
C ASN A 187 9.83 -9.45 1.80
N MET A 188 8.93 -9.32 0.82
CA MET A 188 9.29 -9.46 -0.59
C MET A 188 10.31 -8.39 -1.02
N GLY A 189 10.05 -7.11 -0.71
CA GLY A 189 10.98 -6.03 -1.02
C GLY A 189 12.37 -6.27 -0.43
N ARG A 190 12.41 -6.70 0.83
CA ARG A 190 13.65 -7.06 1.53
C ARG A 190 14.39 -8.17 0.78
N ARG A 191 13.70 -9.26 0.45
CA ARG A 191 14.28 -10.39 -0.29
C ARG A 191 14.84 -9.95 -1.64
N VAL A 192 14.12 -9.09 -2.36
CA VAL A 192 14.56 -8.57 -3.66
C VAL A 192 15.86 -7.78 -3.52
N VAL A 193 15.97 -6.91 -2.51
CA VAL A 193 17.23 -6.18 -2.26
C VAL A 193 18.34 -7.14 -1.84
N GLU A 194 18.09 -8.00 -0.85
CA GLU A 194 19.09 -8.93 -0.31
C GLU A 194 19.73 -9.81 -1.40
N GLU A 195 18.92 -10.34 -2.32
CA GLU A 195 19.36 -11.33 -3.32
C GLU A 195 19.69 -10.73 -4.72
N PHE A 196 19.12 -9.57 -5.08
CA PHE A 196 19.15 -9.08 -6.48
C PHE A 196 19.65 -7.65 -6.66
N VAL A 197 20.04 -6.92 -5.60
CA VAL A 197 20.49 -5.52 -5.78
C VAL A 197 21.75 -5.38 -6.66
N SER A 198 22.57 -6.42 -6.75
CA SER A 198 23.76 -6.46 -7.59
C SER A 198 23.49 -6.99 -9.00
N LYS A 199 22.22 -7.28 -9.34
CA LYS A 199 21.81 -7.77 -10.66
C LYS A 199 21.10 -6.63 -11.41
N PRO A 200 21.55 -6.30 -12.63
CA PRO A 200 20.96 -5.22 -13.43
C PRO A 200 19.49 -5.46 -13.75
#